data_AF-A0A9E4AI70-F1
#
_entry.id   AF-A0A9E4AI70-F1
#
_cell.length_a   1.000
_cell.length_b   1.000
_cell.length_c   1.000
_cell.angle_alpha   90.00
_cell.angle_beta   90.00
_cell.angle_gamma   90.00
#
_symmetry.space_group_name_H-M   'P 1'
#
loop_
_entity.id
_entity.type
_entity.pdbx_description
1 polymer ?
#
loop_
_entity_poly.entity_id
_entity_poly.type
_entity_poly.pdbx_seq_one_letter_code
_entity_poly.pdbx_strand_id
1 'polypeptide(L)'
;MATLENAHPLDFQFKEVERNINEREQEISRLVKQHNIPAEWFDREFNAETYNFETDADKEAYLKIARYQHEIKQYINTFCISREKLQDITKQIDSGIINNAQDAKMAIVKANLRLVVSLVKRYGQETQGREFLDLIQEANIGLMKAIDNYDYQGGYKFSTYATWWVRQSISRAIASAKGNDDINT
;
A
#
# COMPACT_ATOMS: atom_id res chain seq x y z
N MET A 1 1.29 27.23 -7.05
CA MET A 1 1.07 26.44 -8.28
C MET A 1 2.43 26.11 -8.90
N ALA A 2 2.98 24.96 -8.53
CA ALA A 2 4.22 24.34 -9.04
C ALA A 2 4.20 22.91 -8.43
N THR A 3 4.34 21.77 -9.11
CA THR A 3 4.61 21.40 -10.50
C THR A 3 3.92 20.05 -10.76
N LEU A 4 3.13 19.95 -11.83
CA LEU A 4 2.52 18.71 -12.33
C LEU A 4 3.56 17.92 -13.13
N GLU A 5 4.56 17.34 -12.47
CA GLU A 5 5.59 16.54 -13.17
C GLU A 5 6.02 15.25 -12.45
N ASN A 6 5.24 14.81 -11.46
CA ASN A 6 5.43 13.52 -10.79
C ASN A 6 4.16 12.69 -10.88
N ALA A 7 3.98 11.96 -11.97
CA ALA A 7 3.09 10.80 -11.96
C ALA A 7 3.50 9.86 -13.09
N HIS A 8 4.65 9.18 -12.92
CA HIS A 8 4.88 7.99 -13.73
C HIS A 8 3.64 7.09 -13.63
N PRO A 9 3.16 6.50 -14.74
CA PRO A 9 1.99 5.63 -14.72
C PRO A 9 2.13 4.53 -13.66
N LEU A 10 1.03 4.12 -13.04
CA LEU A 10 1.07 3.27 -11.84
C LEU A 10 1.82 1.94 -12.07
N ASP A 11 1.75 1.40 -13.27
CA ASP A 11 2.52 0.25 -13.75
C ASP A 11 4.05 0.48 -13.71
N PHE A 12 4.53 1.69 -14.03
CA PHE A 12 5.94 2.04 -13.86
C PHE A 12 6.32 2.13 -12.38
N GLN A 13 5.47 2.73 -11.55
CA GLN A 13 5.72 2.81 -10.10
C GLN A 13 5.81 1.41 -9.47
N PHE A 14 4.97 0.48 -9.92
CA PHE A 14 5.04 -0.92 -9.50
C PHE A 14 6.39 -1.56 -9.81
N LYS A 15 6.87 -1.39 -11.04
CA LYS A 15 8.18 -1.92 -11.46
C LYS A 15 9.33 -1.28 -10.72
N GLU A 16 9.27 0.02 -10.51
CA GLU A 16 10.29 0.74 -9.76
C GLU A 16 10.36 0.28 -8.30
N VAL A 17 9.21 0.15 -7.64
CA VAL A 17 9.13 -0.33 -6.26
C VAL A 17 9.61 -1.78 -6.15
N GLU A 18 9.20 -2.65 -7.08
CA GLU A 18 9.66 -4.04 -7.13
C GLU A 18 11.19 -4.13 -7.31
N ARG A 19 11.76 -3.35 -8.23
CA ARG A 19 13.21 -3.26 -8.41
C ARG A 19 13.90 -2.79 -7.14
N ASN A 20 13.41 -1.71 -6.53
CA ASN A 20 13.99 -1.15 -5.31
C ASN A 20 13.99 -2.20 -4.20
N ILE A 21 12.88 -2.91 -3.97
CA ILE A 21 12.81 -3.98 -2.97
C ILE A 21 13.83 -5.09 -3.28
N ASN A 22 13.88 -5.56 -4.54
CA ASN A 22 14.82 -6.61 -4.96
C ASN A 22 16.28 -6.22 -4.69
N GLU A 23 16.68 -4.98 -4.98
CA GLU A 23 18.02 -4.47 -4.70
C GLU A 23 18.33 -4.50 -3.19
N ARG A 24 17.39 -4.08 -2.33
CA ARG A 24 17.56 -4.14 -0.87
C ARG A 24 17.64 -5.57 -0.37
N GLU A 25 16.77 -6.46 -0.84
CA GLU A 25 16.77 -7.88 -0.45
C GLU A 25 18.09 -8.57 -0.81
N GLN A 26 18.65 -8.26 -1.98
CA GLN A 26 19.97 -8.75 -2.42
C GLN A 26 21.10 -8.21 -1.53
N GLU A 27 21.10 -6.91 -1.24
CA GLU A 27 22.13 -6.31 -0.39
C GLU A 27 22.04 -6.79 1.06
N ILE A 28 20.83 -6.95 1.61
CA ILE A 28 20.62 -7.59 2.92
C ILE A 28 21.21 -9.01 2.90
N SER A 29 20.87 -9.80 1.88
CA SER A 29 21.38 -11.18 1.74
C SER A 29 22.91 -11.22 1.65
N ARG A 30 23.52 -10.23 0.99
CA ARG A 30 24.99 -10.08 0.89
C ARG A 30 25.61 -9.76 2.25
N LEU A 31 25.06 -8.76 2.95
CA LEU A 31 25.57 -8.31 4.26
C LEU A 31 25.43 -9.39 5.33
N VAL A 32 24.28 -10.09 5.37
CA VAL A 32 24.04 -11.20 6.29
C VAL A 32 25.09 -12.30 6.13
N LYS A 33 25.41 -12.68 4.88
CA LYS A 33 26.43 -13.70 4.60
C LYS A 33 27.85 -13.22 4.91
N GLN A 34 28.17 -11.99 4.53
CA GLN A 34 29.52 -11.44 4.68
C GLN A 34 29.91 -11.23 6.15
N HIS A 35 28.96 -10.78 6.98
CA HIS A 35 29.18 -10.45 8.38
C HIS A 35 28.62 -11.50 9.36
N ASN A 36 28.15 -12.64 8.83
CA ASN A 36 27.56 -13.74 9.61
C ASN A 36 26.46 -13.26 10.60
N ILE A 37 25.62 -12.31 10.16
CA ILE A 37 24.60 -11.70 11.00
C ILE A 37 23.48 -12.73 11.27
N PRO A 38 23.15 -13.04 12.54
CA PRO A 38 22.09 -13.99 12.86
C PRO A 38 20.72 -13.51 12.38
N ALA A 39 19.97 -14.40 11.72
CA ALA A 39 18.62 -14.11 11.25
C ALA A 39 17.65 -13.74 12.40
N GLU A 40 17.89 -14.27 13.60
CA GLU A 40 17.08 -14.01 14.80
C GLU A 40 17.04 -12.54 15.22
N TRP A 41 18.03 -11.74 14.80
CA TRP A 41 18.08 -10.32 15.13
C TRP A 41 17.00 -9.51 14.42
N PHE A 42 16.42 -10.05 13.35
CA PHE A 42 15.45 -9.35 12.52
C PHE A 42 14.00 -9.52 13.01
N ASP A 43 13.72 -10.57 13.79
CA ASP A 43 12.37 -10.89 14.26
C ASP A 43 12.07 -10.37 15.68
N ARG A 44 13.08 -9.81 16.38
CA ARG A 44 12.98 -9.33 17.77
C ARG A 44 13.22 -7.83 17.86
N GLU A 45 12.82 -7.21 18.98
CA GLU A 45 13.26 -5.87 19.37
C GLU A 45 14.76 -5.90 19.72
N PHE A 46 15.61 -6.12 18.72
CA PHE A 46 17.05 -6.15 18.89
C PHE A 46 17.56 -4.72 19.10
N ASN A 47 18.18 -4.50 20.25
CA ASN A 47 18.79 -3.22 20.59
C ASN A 47 20.27 -3.22 20.16
N ALA A 48 20.55 -2.59 19.02
CA ALA A 48 21.89 -2.46 18.49
C ALA A 48 22.79 -1.44 19.22
N GLU A 49 22.23 -0.61 20.11
CA GLU A 49 23.02 0.32 20.91
C GLU A 49 23.69 -0.39 22.09
N THR A 50 23.02 -1.41 22.64
CA THR A 50 23.50 -2.19 23.79
C THR A 50 24.16 -3.50 23.41
N TYR A 51 24.04 -3.94 22.16
CA TYR A 51 24.70 -5.15 21.67
C TYR A 51 26.20 -4.93 21.45
N ASN A 52 27.01 -5.87 21.93
CA ASN A 52 28.46 -5.85 21.76
C ASN A 52 28.86 -6.53 20.45
N PHE A 53 28.91 -5.77 19.35
CA PHE A 53 29.37 -6.26 18.05
C PHE A 53 30.86 -6.65 18.11
N GLU A 54 31.23 -7.70 17.38
CA GLU A 54 32.63 -8.14 17.29
C GLU A 54 33.51 -7.10 16.60
N THR A 55 32.98 -6.41 15.60
CA THR A 55 33.64 -5.31 14.89
C THR A 55 32.71 -4.13 14.61
N ASP A 56 33.27 -2.94 14.40
CA ASP A 56 32.52 -1.77 13.93
C ASP A 56 31.85 -2.03 12.56
N ALA A 57 32.48 -2.85 11.72
CA ALA A 57 31.94 -3.23 10.42
C ALA A 57 30.67 -4.09 10.55
N ASP A 58 30.59 -4.96 11.55
CA ASP A 58 29.39 -5.78 11.80
C ASP A 58 28.24 -4.93 12.33
N LYS A 59 28.56 -3.93 13.18
CA LYS A 59 27.59 -2.93 13.63
C LYS A 59 27.05 -2.13 12.45
N GLU A 60 27.93 -1.65 11.57
CA GLU A 60 27.52 -0.90 10.37
C GLU A 60 26.65 -1.76 9.43
N ALA A 61 27.05 -3.01 9.21
CA ALA A 61 26.29 -3.97 8.40
C ALA A 61 24.88 -4.18 8.97
N TYR A 62 24.77 -4.39 10.29
CA TYR A 62 23.48 -4.52 10.96
C TYR A 62 22.60 -3.27 10.78
N LEU A 63 23.13 -2.08 11.05
CA LEU A 63 22.38 -0.82 10.92
C LEU A 63 21.91 -0.59 9.48
N LYS A 64 22.74 -0.97 8.50
CA LYS A 64 22.40 -0.91 7.08
C LYS A 64 21.27 -1.89 6.73
N ILE A 65 21.31 -3.12 7.24
CA ILE A 65 20.23 -4.10 7.07
C ILE A 65 18.92 -3.58 7.68
N ALA A 66 18.95 -3.10 8.92
CA ALA A 66 17.77 -2.57 9.62
C ALA A 66 17.12 -1.41 8.83
N ARG A 67 17.96 -0.52 8.28
CA ARG A 67 17.48 0.55 7.40
C ARG A 67 16.80 0.01 6.14
N TYR A 68 17.41 -0.96 5.45
CA TYR A 68 16.81 -1.55 4.26
C TYR A 68 15.51 -2.31 4.55
N GLN A 69 15.41 -3.00 5.68
CA GLN A 69 14.16 -3.62 6.11
C GLN A 69 13.06 -2.57 6.34
N HIS A 70 13.42 -1.42 6.93
CA HIS A 70 12.50 -0.30 7.07
C HIS A 70 12.04 0.24 5.70
N GLU A 71 12.97 0.47 4.78
CA GLU A 71 12.66 0.92 3.41
C GLU A 71 11.72 -0.06 2.68
N ILE A 72 12.01 -1.36 2.72
CA ILE A 72 11.14 -2.40 2.13
C ILE A 72 9.72 -2.32 2.72
N LYS A 73 9.61 -2.14 4.04
CA LYS A 73 8.31 -2.00 4.71
C LYS A 73 7.56 -0.75 4.22
N GLN A 74 8.24 0.37 4.00
CA GLN A 74 7.63 1.58 3.44
C GLN A 74 7.14 1.36 2.00
N TYR A 75 7.96 0.70 1.17
CA TYR A 75 7.59 0.33 -0.19
C TYR A 75 6.35 -0.57 -0.27
N ILE A 76 6.28 -1.61 0.57
CA ILE A 76 5.11 -2.49 0.66
C ILE A 76 3.87 -1.73 1.13
N ASN A 77 4.03 -0.83 2.10
CA ASN A 77 2.94 0.01 2.60
C ASN A 77 2.45 1.04 1.58
N THR A 78 3.26 1.39 0.58
CA THR A 78 2.91 2.40 -0.45
C THR A 78 1.66 2.00 -1.22
N PHE A 79 1.55 0.72 -1.59
CA PHE A 79 0.40 0.20 -2.35
C PHE A 79 -0.58 -0.60 -1.49
N CYS A 80 -0.30 -0.80 -0.20
CA CYS A 80 -1.09 -1.64 0.69
C CYS A 80 -1.39 -3.03 0.12
N ILE A 81 -0.40 -3.64 -0.51
CA ILE A 81 -0.47 -5.02 -0.99
C ILE A 81 0.66 -5.82 -0.36
N SER A 82 0.51 -7.13 -0.26
CA SER A 82 1.60 -8.00 0.21
C SER A 82 2.75 -8.02 -0.81
N ARG A 83 3.95 -8.40 -0.35
CA ARG A 83 5.11 -8.66 -1.22
C ARG A 83 4.78 -9.65 -2.34
N GLU A 84 4.09 -10.74 -1.99
CA GLU A 84 3.61 -11.74 -2.96
C GLU A 84 2.69 -11.11 -4.00
N LYS A 85 1.75 -10.25 -3.57
CA LYS A 85 0.81 -9.61 -4.50
C LYS A 85 1.49 -8.59 -5.41
N LEU A 86 2.49 -7.87 -4.91
CA LEU A 86 3.33 -6.98 -5.72
C LEU A 86 4.07 -7.76 -6.81
N GLN A 87 4.66 -8.91 -6.46
CA GLN A 87 5.34 -9.79 -7.41
C GLN A 87 4.38 -10.38 -8.46
N ASP A 88 3.16 -10.74 -8.07
CA ASP A 88 2.12 -11.19 -8.99
C ASP A 88 1.72 -10.08 -9.99
N ILE A 89 1.47 -8.86 -9.49
CA ILE A 89 1.10 -7.72 -10.34
C ILE A 89 2.24 -7.38 -11.31
N THR A 90 3.48 -7.33 -10.85
CA THR A 90 4.64 -7.01 -11.70
C THR A 90 4.87 -8.08 -12.78
N LYS A 91 4.72 -9.37 -12.46
CA LYS A 91 4.72 -10.45 -13.47
C LYS A 91 3.60 -10.30 -14.49
N GLN A 92 2.41 -9.88 -14.06
CA GLN A 92 1.30 -9.60 -14.98
C GLN A 92 1.59 -8.39 -15.88
N ILE A 93 2.33 -7.38 -15.38
CA ILE A 93 2.79 -6.26 -16.20
C ILE A 93 3.84 -6.74 -17.22
N ASP A 94 4.83 -7.52 -16.80
CA ASP A 94 5.90 -8.02 -17.69
C ASP A 94 5.38 -8.98 -18.77
N SER A 95 4.36 -9.78 -18.46
CA SER A 95 3.69 -10.65 -19.43
C SER A 95 2.69 -9.92 -20.33
N GLY A 96 2.48 -8.61 -20.12
CA GLY A 96 1.56 -7.79 -20.92
C GLY A 96 0.08 -7.97 -20.60
N ILE A 97 -0.26 -8.71 -19.53
CA ILE A 97 -1.63 -8.86 -19.01
C ILE A 97 -2.13 -7.52 -18.44
N ILE A 98 -1.27 -6.83 -17.70
CA ILE A 98 -1.50 -5.45 -17.24
C ILE A 98 -0.66 -4.55 -18.14
N ASN A 99 -1.29 -3.85 -19.07
CA ASN A 99 -0.59 -3.04 -20.07
C ASN A 99 -0.87 -1.53 -19.93
N ASN A 100 -1.61 -1.12 -18.89
CA ASN A 100 -1.90 0.27 -18.62
C ASN A 100 -2.10 0.54 -17.12
N ALA A 101 -2.03 1.80 -16.75
CA ALA A 101 -2.18 2.26 -15.36
C ALA A 101 -3.55 1.93 -14.75
N GLN A 102 -4.60 1.77 -15.57
CA GLN A 102 -5.95 1.52 -15.06
C GLN A 102 -6.12 0.06 -14.63
N ASP A 103 -5.57 -0.88 -15.39
CA ASP A 103 -5.53 -2.30 -15.00
C ASP A 103 -4.69 -2.50 -13.74
N ALA A 104 -3.56 -1.79 -13.64
CA ALA A 104 -2.71 -1.79 -12.46
C ALA A 104 -3.46 -1.26 -11.23
N LYS A 105 -4.24 -0.17 -11.38
CA LYS A 105 -5.07 0.38 -10.29
C LYS A 105 -6.16 -0.59 -9.86
N MET A 106 -6.83 -1.22 -10.83
CA MET A 106 -7.85 -2.23 -10.55
C MET A 106 -7.27 -3.42 -9.76
N ALA A 107 -6.02 -3.81 -10.03
CA ALA A 107 -5.34 -4.86 -9.26
C ALA A 107 -5.16 -4.48 -7.78
N ILE A 108 -4.84 -3.21 -7.46
CA ILE A 108 -4.76 -2.71 -6.08
C ILE A 108 -6.13 -2.73 -5.41
N VAL A 109 -7.15 -2.22 -6.10
CA VAL A 109 -8.52 -2.20 -5.57
C VAL A 109 -8.98 -3.61 -5.22
N LYS A 110 -8.76 -4.57 -6.14
CA LYS A 110 -9.07 -6.00 -5.93
C LYS A 110 -8.33 -6.58 -4.72
N ALA A 111 -7.06 -6.22 -4.50
CA ALA A 111 -6.30 -6.66 -3.34
C ALA A 111 -6.85 -6.10 -2.01
N ASN A 112 -7.55 -4.96 -2.06
CA ASN A 112 -8.04 -4.22 -0.88
C ASN A 112 -9.55 -4.36 -0.63
N LEU A 113 -10.24 -5.28 -1.32
CA LEU A 113 -11.70 -5.44 -1.18
C LEU A 113 -12.14 -5.74 0.26
N ARG A 114 -11.34 -6.47 1.05
CA ARG A 114 -11.66 -6.75 2.46
C ARG A 114 -11.76 -5.47 3.29
N LEU A 115 -10.85 -4.52 3.05
CA LEU A 115 -10.87 -3.21 3.71
C LEU A 115 -12.16 -2.46 3.31
N VAL A 116 -12.45 -2.39 2.01
CA VAL A 116 -13.66 -1.73 1.49
C VAL A 116 -14.93 -2.28 2.14
N VAL A 117 -15.10 -3.60 2.11
CA VAL A 117 -16.26 -4.26 2.71
C VAL A 117 -16.36 -3.95 4.22
N SER A 118 -15.23 -3.93 4.94
CA SER A 118 -15.22 -3.63 6.38
C SER A 118 -15.61 -2.18 6.69
N LEU A 119 -15.24 -1.23 5.82
CA LEU A 119 -15.58 0.19 5.96
C LEU A 119 -17.05 0.43 5.63
N VAL A 120 -17.57 -0.17 4.55
CA VAL A 120 -18.99 -0.09 4.19
C VAL A 120 -19.86 -0.66 5.30
N LYS A 121 -19.52 -1.83 5.85
CA LYS A 121 -20.24 -2.43 6.99
C LYS A 121 -20.19 -1.58 8.27
N ARG A 122 -19.18 -0.71 8.44
CA ARG A 122 -19.05 0.16 9.61
C ARG A 122 -19.84 1.46 9.45
N TYR A 123 -19.81 2.05 8.26
CA TYR A 123 -20.32 3.40 8.02
C TYR A 123 -21.65 3.46 7.25
N GLY A 124 -22.10 2.33 6.68
CA GLY A 124 -23.39 2.18 6.01
C GLY A 124 -24.30 1.17 6.72
N GLN A 125 -24.26 1.10 8.05
CA GLN A 125 -24.93 0.05 8.83
C GLN A 125 -26.46 -0.03 8.66
N GLU A 126 -27.09 1.04 8.20
CA GLU A 126 -28.54 1.12 7.95
C GLU A 126 -28.94 0.57 6.57
N THR A 127 -27.97 0.31 5.70
CA THR A 127 -28.17 0.02 4.28
C THR A 127 -28.13 -1.50 4.02
N GLN A 128 -29.21 -2.07 3.47
CA GLN A 128 -29.34 -3.52 3.18
C GLN A 128 -29.61 -3.78 1.68
N GLY A 129 -29.28 -4.98 1.20
CA GLY A 129 -29.64 -5.41 -0.16
C GLY A 129 -28.91 -4.63 -1.27
N ARG A 130 -29.65 -4.13 -2.27
CA ARG A 130 -29.12 -3.43 -3.46
C ARG A 130 -28.27 -2.20 -3.09
N GLU A 131 -28.72 -1.47 -2.09
CA GLU A 131 -28.07 -0.24 -1.62
C GLU A 131 -26.69 -0.55 -1.01
N PHE A 132 -26.44 -1.76 -0.48
CA PHE A 132 -25.11 -2.17 0.01
C PHE A 132 -24.09 -2.37 -1.11
N LEU A 133 -24.52 -2.92 -2.25
CA LEU A 133 -23.65 -3.09 -3.42
C LEU A 133 -23.28 -1.73 -4.02
N ASP A 134 -24.23 -0.80 -4.05
CA ASP A 134 -23.98 0.57 -4.53
C ASP A 134 -22.96 1.28 -3.63
N LEU A 135 -23.07 1.14 -2.30
CA LEU A 135 -22.06 1.67 -1.37
C LEU A 135 -20.67 1.03 -1.54
N ILE A 136 -20.58 -0.26 -1.88
CA ILE A 136 -19.29 -0.89 -2.21
C ILE A 136 -18.68 -0.25 -3.46
N GLN A 137 -19.47 0.03 -4.48
CA GLN A 137 -18.98 0.67 -5.69
C GLN A 137 -18.49 2.09 -5.41
N GLU A 138 -19.25 2.87 -4.65
CA GLU A 138 -18.86 4.22 -4.23
C GLU A 138 -17.61 4.21 -3.33
N ALA A 139 -17.51 3.21 -2.43
CA ALA A 139 -16.33 3.01 -1.62
C ALA A 139 -15.09 2.63 -2.46
N ASN A 140 -15.25 1.78 -3.48
CA ASN A 140 -14.18 1.46 -4.44
C ASN A 140 -13.73 2.71 -5.20
N ILE A 141 -14.65 3.60 -5.57
CA ILE A 141 -14.33 4.90 -6.18
C ILE A 141 -13.54 5.78 -5.21
N GLY A 142 -13.93 5.82 -3.93
CA GLY A 142 -13.17 6.49 -2.87
C GLY A 142 -11.75 5.93 -2.72
N LEU A 143 -11.61 4.61 -2.75
CA LEU A 143 -10.29 3.95 -2.68
C LEU A 143 -9.42 4.29 -3.90
N MET A 144 -9.98 4.29 -5.12
CA MET A 144 -9.24 4.69 -6.32
C MET A 144 -8.71 6.12 -6.22
N LYS A 145 -9.51 7.05 -5.70
CA LYS A 145 -9.07 8.43 -5.45
C LYS A 145 -7.97 8.51 -4.40
N ALA A 146 -8.05 7.69 -3.36
CA ALA A 146 -6.98 7.58 -2.38
C ALA A 146 -5.67 7.11 -3.02
N ILE A 147 -5.72 6.11 -3.90
CA ILE A 147 -4.54 5.62 -4.64
C ILE A 147 -3.94 6.75 -5.50
N ASP A 148 -4.78 7.51 -6.19
CA ASP A 148 -4.32 8.58 -7.08
C ASP A 148 -3.63 9.75 -6.37
N ASN A 149 -3.96 10.00 -5.11
CA ASN A 149 -3.51 11.19 -4.38
C ASN A 149 -2.62 10.85 -3.18
N TYR A 150 -2.32 9.57 -2.95
CA TYR A 150 -1.53 9.17 -1.81
C TYR A 150 -0.04 9.45 -2.06
N ASP A 151 0.54 10.22 -1.15
CA ASP A 151 1.98 10.43 -1.07
C ASP A 151 2.57 9.56 0.05
N TYR A 152 3.32 8.54 -0.34
CA TYR A 152 4.01 7.65 0.60
C TYR A 152 5.18 8.33 1.32
N GLN A 153 5.71 9.44 0.79
CA GLN A 153 6.79 10.21 1.41
C GLN A 153 6.30 11.00 2.63
N GLY A 154 4.97 11.25 2.72
CA GLY A 154 4.36 11.98 3.83
C GLY A 154 4.29 11.24 5.17
N GLY A 155 4.73 9.97 5.25
CA GLY A 155 4.89 9.22 6.52
C GLY A 155 3.60 8.68 7.16
N TYR A 156 2.42 8.96 6.58
CA TYR A 156 1.15 8.41 7.05
C TYR A 156 0.84 7.07 6.38
N LYS A 157 0.32 6.09 7.12
CA LYS A 157 -0.10 4.79 6.55
C LYS A 157 -1.23 4.98 5.53
N PHE A 158 -1.13 4.35 4.36
CA PHE A 158 -2.16 4.42 3.32
C PHE A 158 -3.55 3.99 3.83
N SER A 159 -3.65 2.96 4.67
CA SER A 159 -4.93 2.52 5.25
C SER A 159 -5.68 3.65 5.97
N THR A 160 -4.93 4.52 6.66
CA THR A 160 -5.48 5.70 7.35
C THR A 160 -6.00 6.71 6.33
N TYR A 161 -5.19 7.02 5.32
CA TYR A 161 -5.55 7.96 4.25
C TYR A 161 -6.78 7.48 3.45
N ALA A 162 -6.76 6.22 3.00
CA ALA A 162 -7.84 5.59 2.26
C ALA A 162 -9.15 5.54 3.06
N THR A 163 -9.09 5.34 4.37
CA THR A 163 -10.29 5.34 5.23
C THR A 163 -11.07 6.65 5.13
N TRP A 164 -10.37 7.80 5.07
CA TRP A 164 -11.03 9.10 4.93
C TRP A 164 -11.76 9.23 3.60
N TRP A 165 -11.08 8.90 2.49
CA TRP A 165 -11.67 8.95 1.15
C TRP A 165 -12.84 7.99 0.96
N VAL A 166 -12.69 6.77 1.45
CA VAL A 166 -13.77 5.76 1.41
C VAL A 166 -14.98 6.23 2.20
N ARG A 167 -14.77 6.72 3.43
CA ARG A 167 -15.86 7.25 4.26
C ARG A 167 -16.54 8.45 3.59
N GLN A 168 -15.77 9.36 3.00
CA GLN A 168 -16.31 10.51 2.30
C GLN A 168 -17.19 10.09 1.12
N SER A 169 -16.76 9.14 0.29
CA SER A 169 -17.56 8.63 -0.82
C SER A 169 -18.85 7.96 -0.34
N ILE A 170 -18.78 7.10 0.69
CA ILE A 170 -19.95 6.46 1.29
C ILE A 170 -20.94 7.50 1.80
N SER A 171 -20.48 8.49 2.58
CA SER A 171 -21.36 9.53 3.13
C SER A 171 -22.04 10.37 2.04
N ARG A 172 -21.32 10.68 0.95
CA ARG A 172 -21.88 11.40 -0.20
C ARG A 172 -22.93 10.58 -0.94
N ALA A 173 -22.70 9.27 -1.11
CA ALA A 173 -23.64 8.36 -1.74
C ALA A 173 -24.96 8.29 -0.96
N ILE A 174 -24.89 8.13 0.36
CA ILE A 174 -26.07 8.09 1.25
C ILE A 174 -26.86 9.40 1.17
N ALA A 175 -26.17 10.55 1.21
CA ALA A 175 -26.82 11.86 1.12
C ALA A 175 -27.52 12.08 -0.23
N SER A 176 -26.89 11.63 -1.32
CA SER A 176 -27.46 11.72 -2.67
C SER A 176 -28.68 10.82 -2.86
N ALA A 177 -28.72 9.65 -2.20
CA ALA A 177 -29.86 8.75 -2.24
C ALA A 177 -31.08 9.36 -1.54
N LYS A 178 -30.90 9.86 -0.31
CA LYS A 178 -31.98 10.47 0.49
C LYS A 178 -32.59 11.72 -0.15
N GLY A 179 -31.79 12.55 -0.80
CA GLY A 179 -32.27 13.78 -1.47
C GLY A 179 -33.12 13.54 -2.74
N ASN A 180 -33.13 12.33 -3.30
CA ASN A 180 -33.94 11.99 -4.48
C ASN A 180 -35.35 11.48 -4.12
N ASP A 181 -35.52 10.95 -2.90
CA ASP A 181 -36.81 10.45 -2.42
C ASP A 181 -37.77 11.59 -2.02
N ASP A 182 -37.22 12.73 -1.58
CA ASP A 182 -37.99 13.91 -1.15
C ASP A 182 -38.59 14.74 -2.31
N ILE A 183 -38.23 14.45 -3.58
CA ILE A 183 -38.69 15.21 -4.76
C ILE A 183 -39.86 14.49 -5.47
N ASN A 184 -40.17 13.25 -5.08
CA ASN A 184 -41.21 12.42 -5.70
C ASN A 184 -42.45 12.19 -4.81
N THR A 185 -42.66 13.00 -3.78
CA THR A 185 -43.87 12.98 -2.92
C THR A 185 -44.65 14.27 -3.06
#